data_AF-A0AAV4CR50-F1
#
_entry.id   AF-A0AAV4CR50-F1
#
_cell.length_a   1.000
_cell.length_b   1.000
_cell.length_c   1.000
_cell.angle_alpha   90.00
_cell.angle_beta   90.00
_cell.angle_gamma   90.00
#
_symmetry.space_group_name_H-M   'P 1'
#
loop_
_entity.id
_entity.type
_entity.pdbx_description
1 polymer ?
#
loop_
_entity_poly.entity_id
_entity_poly.type
_entity_poly.pdbx_seq_one_letter_code
_entity_poly.pdbx_strand_id
1 'polypeptide(L)'
;MKLFDEFLLINQAEAPKIHILRQSLLHFAKGILTKFVKPCTVLGKLPQDVDFKTSSNVKSKQDIFIGGAARSFIRECKTLPEDRVKTFFNNAVVYYRTVASYIMEKMPLTDELLLEVVDPYKRLIDGMSNKLGLLLDRFPILMGSSSKDQILCCYHEFQAMELPSRIDKSGQRFGTGRMS
;
A
#
# COMPACT_ATOMS: atom_id res chain seq x y z
N MET A 1 3.38 21.86 -3.32
CA MET A 1 2.14 21.06 -3.22
C MET A 1 2.18 20.03 -4.34
N LYS A 2 2.26 18.72 -4.05
CA LYS A 2 2.17 17.72 -5.13
C LYS A 2 0.71 17.68 -5.61
N LEU A 3 0.49 17.84 -6.90
CA LEU A 3 -0.85 17.88 -7.51
C LEU A 3 -1.56 16.51 -7.42
N PHE A 4 -0.77 15.44 -7.39
CA PHE A 4 -1.24 14.06 -7.27
C PHE A 4 -0.52 13.35 -6.12
N ASP A 5 -1.30 12.55 -5.39
CA ASP A 5 -0.78 11.67 -4.36
C ASP A 5 0.09 10.57 -5.01
N GLU A 6 1.14 10.14 -4.32
CA GLU A 6 2.08 9.13 -4.82
C GLU A 6 1.36 7.82 -5.16
N PHE A 7 0.34 7.48 -4.38
CA PHE A 7 -0.57 6.38 -4.66
C PHE A 7 -1.22 6.49 -6.05
N LEU A 8 -1.75 7.67 -6.41
CA LEU A 8 -2.41 7.87 -7.70
C LEU A 8 -1.42 7.73 -8.86
N LEU A 9 -0.21 8.27 -8.69
CA LEU A 9 0.85 8.15 -9.69
C LEU A 9 1.33 6.70 -9.89
N ILE A 10 1.32 5.89 -8.83
CA ILE A 10 1.67 4.45 -8.92
C ILE A 10 0.54 3.68 -9.59
N ASN A 11 -0.72 3.98 -9.25
CA ASN A 11 -1.89 3.31 -9.80
C ASN A 11 -2.11 3.62 -11.29
N GLN A 12 -1.75 4.83 -11.72
CA GLN A 12 -1.86 5.30 -13.11
C GLN A 12 -0.60 5.04 -13.95
N ALA A 13 0.41 4.35 -13.41
CA ALA A 13 1.62 4.05 -14.16
C ALA A 13 1.35 2.95 -15.21
N GLU A 14 1.85 3.14 -16.43
CA GLU A 14 1.81 2.11 -17.48
C GLU A 14 2.65 0.86 -17.12
N ALA A 15 3.68 1.04 -16.30
CA ALA A 15 4.53 -0.06 -15.84
C ALA A 15 3.88 -0.84 -14.67
N PRO A 16 4.02 -2.18 -14.62
CA PRO A 16 3.45 -2.99 -13.53
C PRO A 16 4.17 -2.71 -12.20
N LYS A 17 3.57 -1.84 -11.36
CA LYS A 17 4.09 -1.47 -10.03
C LYS A 17 3.39 -2.21 -8.89
N ILE A 18 2.86 -3.39 -9.17
CA ILE A 18 2.04 -4.18 -8.24
C ILE A 18 2.76 -4.44 -6.90
N HIS A 19 4.09 -4.59 -6.95
CA HIS A 19 4.98 -4.79 -5.79
C HIS A 19 5.09 -3.58 -4.84
N ILE A 20 4.91 -2.34 -5.34
CA ILE A 20 4.90 -1.11 -4.51
C ILE A 20 3.46 -0.70 -4.17
N LEU A 21 2.51 -1.09 -5.02
CA LEU A 21 1.10 -0.69 -4.93
C LEU A 21 0.49 -1.07 -3.58
N ARG A 22 0.81 -2.25 -3.04
CA ARG A 22 0.31 -2.68 -1.72
C ARG A 22 0.78 -1.76 -0.59
N GLN A 23 2.06 -1.43 -0.53
CA GLN A 23 2.58 -0.56 0.53
C GLN A 23 1.95 0.85 0.43
N SER A 24 1.77 1.34 -0.79
CA SER A 24 1.08 2.59 -1.06
C SER A 24 -0.40 2.53 -0.64
N LEU A 25 -1.11 1.43 -0.95
CA LEU A 25 -2.50 1.19 -0.53
C LEU A 25 -2.64 1.16 1.00
N LEU A 26 -1.75 0.45 1.68
CA LEU A 26 -1.75 0.40 3.15
C LEU A 26 -1.49 1.78 3.76
N HIS A 27 -0.57 2.54 3.18
CA HIS A 27 -0.30 3.91 3.60
C HIS A 27 -1.52 4.82 3.39
N PHE A 28 -2.16 4.73 2.21
CA PHE A 28 -3.37 5.48 1.89
C PHE A 28 -4.51 5.14 2.85
N ALA A 29 -4.80 3.85 3.07
CA ALA A 29 -5.83 3.39 3.99
C ALA A 29 -5.57 3.89 5.43
N LYS A 30 -4.32 3.79 5.89
CA LYS A 30 -3.90 4.31 7.20
C LYS A 30 -4.05 5.84 7.28
N GLY A 31 -3.73 6.55 6.20
CA GLY A 31 -3.91 8.00 6.08
C GLY A 31 -5.37 8.43 6.12
N ILE A 32 -6.31 7.61 5.64
CA ILE A 32 -7.74 7.85 5.83
C ILE A 32 -8.15 7.61 7.28
N LEU A 33 -7.72 6.49 7.88
CA LEU A 33 -8.06 6.15 9.26
C LEU A 33 -7.57 7.21 10.26
N THR A 34 -6.34 7.71 10.10
CA THR A 34 -5.77 8.73 11.01
C THR A 34 -6.50 10.07 10.98
N LYS A 35 -7.32 10.35 9.95
CA LYS A 35 -8.13 11.58 9.87
C LYS A 35 -9.25 11.62 10.90
N PHE A 36 -9.78 10.48 11.34
CA PHE A 36 -10.95 10.43 12.22
C PHE A 36 -10.89 9.41 13.36
N VAL A 37 -9.95 8.45 13.32
CA VAL A 37 -9.76 7.43 14.36
C VAL A 37 -8.66 7.85 15.33
N LYS A 38 -8.82 7.55 16.61
CA LYS A 38 -7.82 7.86 17.65
C LYS A 38 -6.48 7.20 17.32
N PRO A 39 -5.34 7.89 17.54
CA PRO A 39 -4.02 7.31 17.27
C PRO A 39 -3.76 5.99 18.00
N CYS A 40 -4.22 5.86 19.25
CA CYS A 40 -4.06 4.64 20.04
C CYS A 40 -4.77 3.42 19.43
N THR A 41 -5.82 3.60 18.64
CA THR A 41 -6.51 2.50 17.94
C THR A 41 -5.78 2.10 16.65
N VAL A 42 -5.04 3.03 16.02
CA VAL A 42 -4.38 2.82 14.71
C VAL A 42 -2.92 2.37 14.87
N LEU A 43 -2.26 2.75 15.96
CA LEU A 43 -0.85 2.47 16.19
C LEU A 43 -0.58 0.97 16.23
N GLY A 44 0.47 0.53 15.55
CA GLY A 44 0.88 -0.89 15.53
C GLY A 44 -0.04 -1.85 14.76
N LYS A 45 -1.17 -1.38 14.22
CA LYS A 45 -2.13 -2.23 13.48
C LYS A 45 -2.05 -2.03 11.97
N LEU A 46 -2.40 -3.09 11.23
CA LEU A 46 -2.73 -3.00 9.81
C LEU A 46 -4.09 -2.32 9.65
N PRO A 47 -4.35 -1.62 8.54
CA PRO A 47 -5.61 -0.91 8.34
C PRO A 47 -6.86 -1.78 8.49
N GLN A 48 -6.78 -3.05 8.06
CA GLN A 48 -7.86 -4.04 8.17
C GLN A 48 -8.19 -4.47 9.61
N ASP A 49 -7.24 -4.35 10.54
CA ASP A 49 -7.41 -4.75 11.95
C ASP A 49 -7.83 -3.58 12.85
N VAL A 50 -7.97 -2.38 12.28
CA VAL A 50 -8.39 -1.19 13.00
C VAL A 50 -9.91 -1.19 13.14
N ASP A 51 -10.40 -1.21 14.37
CA ASP A 51 -11.82 -1.00 14.64
C ASP A 51 -12.16 0.51 14.58
N PHE A 52 -12.57 0.95 13.40
CA PHE A 52 -13.05 2.31 13.13
C PHE A 52 -14.58 2.46 13.19
N LYS A 53 -15.31 1.36 13.40
CA LYS A 53 -16.77 1.35 13.48
C LYS A 53 -17.24 1.72 14.88
N THR A 54 -16.50 1.32 15.91
CA THR A 54 -16.81 1.67 17.29
C THR A 54 -16.62 3.17 17.57
N SER A 55 -17.64 3.81 18.13
CA SER A 55 -17.64 5.25 18.39
C SER A 55 -16.62 5.67 19.47
N SER A 56 -16.26 4.81 20.42
CA SER A 56 -15.23 5.10 21.42
C SER A 56 -13.82 5.21 20.82
N ASN A 57 -13.59 4.62 19.63
CA ASN A 57 -12.34 4.70 18.89
C ASN A 57 -12.25 5.93 17.97
N VAL A 58 -13.36 6.63 17.76
CA VAL A 58 -13.40 7.86 16.95
C VAL A 58 -12.88 9.03 17.75
N LYS A 59 -12.16 9.92 17.07
CA LYS A 59 -11.64 11.17 17.62
C LYS A 59 -12.75 12.09 18.14
N SER A 60 -12.38 12.98 19.05
CA SER A 60 -13.25 14.09 19.41
C SER A 60 -13.47 15.01 18.19
N LYS A 61 -14.56 15.81 18.19
CA LYS A 61 -14.81 16.79 17.12
C LYS A 61 -13.61 17.70 16.86
N GLN A 62 -12.90 18.08 17.91
CA GLN A 62 -11.75 18.96 17.82
C GLN A 62 -10.58 18.30 17.10
N ASP A 63 -10.46 16.98 17.12
CA ASP A 63 -9.32 16.26 16.54
C ASP A 63 -9.61 15.64 15.16
N ILE A 64 -10.87 15.65 14.71
CA ILE A 64 -11.25 15.17 13.37
C ILE A 64 -10.70 16.11 12.29
N PHE A 65 -10.02 15.54 11.30
CA PHE A 65 -9.50 16.30 10.17
C PHE A 65 -10.64 16.69 9.21
N ILE A 66 -10.84 17.99 9.02
CA ILE A 66 -11.87 18.56 8.13
C ILE A 66 -11.28 19.54 7.09
N GLY A 67 -9.95 19.61 7.01
CA GLY A 67 -9.23 20.61 6.22
C GLY A 67 -9.09 21.96 6.92
N GLY A 68 -8.05 22.70 6.56
CA GLY A 68 -7.71 23.99 7.18
C GLY A 68 -8.77 25.06 6.97
N ALA A 69 -9.25 25.21 5.73
CA ALA A 69 -10.26 26.23 5.38
C ALA A 69 -11.57 26.04 6.16
N ALA A 70 -12.11 24.82 6.21
CA ALA A 70 -13.33 24.53 6.97
C ALA A 70 -13.15 24.77 8.47
N ARG A 71 -11.97 24.43 9.01
CA ARG A 71 -11.64 24.65 10.41
C ARG A 71 -11.51 26.13 10.76
N SER A 72 -10.86 26.92 9.91
CA SER A 72 -10.79 28.37 10.05
C SER A 72 -12.18 29.00 10.01
N PHE A 73 -13.00 28.60 9.03
CA PHE A 73 -14.37 29.09 8.89
C PHE A 73 -15.24 28.81 10.14
N ILE A 74 -15.20 27.57 10.67
CA ILE A 74 -15.96 27.21 11.88
C ILE A 74 -15.48 28.00 13.10
N ARG A 75 -14.18 28.27 13.21
CA ARG A 75 -13.59 29.02 14.32
C ARG A 75 -13.91 30.51 14.26
N GLU A 76 -13.90 31.09 13.06
CA GLU A 76 -14.06 32.54 12.84
C GLU A 76 -15.52 32.96 12.81
N CYS A 77 -16.42 32.08 12.34
CA CYS A 77 -17.84 32.37 12.24
C CYS A 77 -18.56 32.07 13.58
N LYS A 78 -18.63 33.08 14.45
CA LYS A 78 -19.28 32.98 15.79
C LYS A 78 -20.80 32.84 15.76
N THR A 79 -21.42 33.07 14.60
CA THR A 79 -22.89 33.01 14.42
C THR A 79 -23.37 31.62 14.01
N LEU A 80 -22.47 30.65 13.82
CA LEU A 80 -22.85 29.29 13.44
C LEU A 80 -23.63 28.60 14.57
N PRO A 81 -24.83 28.08 14.29
CA PRO A 81 -25.58 27.29 15.26
C PRO A 81 -24.80 26.03 15.68
N GLU A 82 -24.75 25.74 16.99
CA GLU A 82 -23.97 24.63 17.53
C GLU A 82 -24.46 23.26 17.02
N ASP A 83 -25.77 23.12 16.81
CA ASP A 83 -26.41 21.94 16.22
C ASP A 83 -25.92 21.68 14.79
N ARG A 84 -25.76 22.73 13.97
CA ARG A 84 -25.21 22.65 12.61
C ARG A 84 -23.74 22.22 12.65
N VAL A 85 -22.94 22.78 13.54
CA VAL A 85 -21.53 22.39 13.71
C VAL A 85 -21.43 20.93 14.16
N LYS A 86 -22.26 20.51 15.13
CA LYS A 86 -22.35 19.11 15.57
C LYS A 86 -22.73 18.17 14.42
N THR A 87 -23.71 18.55 13.61
CA THR A 87 -24.17 17.78 12.45
C THR A 87 -23.07 17.65 11.41
N PHE A 88 -22.34 18.73 11.13
CA PHE A 88 -21.20 18.71 10.20
C PHE A 88 -20.12 17.71 10.63
N PHE A 89 -19.70 17.73 11.90
CA PHE A 89 -18.70 16.77 12.39
C PHE A 89 -19.21 15.32 12.35
N ASN A 90 -20.49 15.09 12.68
CA ASN A 90 -21.08 13.76 12.56
C ASN A 90 -21.04 13.26 11.11
N ASN A 91 -21.41 14.12 10.15
CA ASN A 91 -21.35 13.80 8.73
C ASN A 91 -19.92 13.55 8.24
N ALA A 92 -18.93 14.30 8.75
CA ALA A 92 -17.53 14.05 8.44
C ALA A 92 -17.08 12.66 8.91
N VAL A 93 -17.50 12.22 10.11
CA VAL A 93 -17.22 10.85 10.60
C VAL A 93 -17.90 9.80 9.70
N VAL A 94 -19.16 10.02 9.32
CA VAL A 94 -19.89 9.12 8.42
C VAL A 94 -19.20 9.00 7.07
N TYR A 95 -18.77 10.13 6.49
CA TYR A 95 -18.00 10.16 5.26
C TYR A 95 -16.73 9.31 5.37
N TYR A 96 -15.91 9.55 6.39
CA TYR A 96 -14.66 8.78 6.55
C TYR A 96 -14.89 7.31 6.82
N ARG A 97 -15.91 6.94 7.62
CA ARG A 97 -16.28 5.53 7.83
C ARG A 97 -16.70 4.86 6.54
N THR A 98 -17.44 5.57 5.69
CA THR A 98 -17.87 5.07 4.39
C THR A 98 -16.66 4.83 3.48
N VAL A 99 -15.76 5.82 3.37
CA VAL A 99 -14.53 5.70 2.59
C VAL A 99 -13.65 4.56 3.12
N ALA A 100 -13.44 4.48 4.44
CA ALA A 100 -12.65 3.41 5.05
C ALA A 100 -13.27 2.03 4.76
N SER A 101 -14.59 1.86 4.93
CA SER A 101 -15.28 0.61 4.64
C SER A 101 -15.13 0.21 3.17
N TYR A 102 -15.30 1.16 2.25
CA TYR A 102 -15.11 0.93 0.82
C TYR A 102 -13.68 0.48 0.50
N ILE A 103 -12.67 1.14 1.09
CA ILE A 103 -11.26 0.75 0.92
C ILE A 103 -11.04 -0.68 1.43
N MET A 104 -11.53 -1.03 2.63
CA MET A 104 -11.35 -2.38 3.17
C MET A 104 -12.04 -3.46 2.34
N GLU A 105 -13.18 -3.14 1.73
CA GLU A 105 -13.96 -4.09 0.95
C GLU A 105 -13.43 -4.27 -0.48
N LYS A 106 -13.02 -3.18 -1.14
CA LYS A 106 -12.69 -3.18 -2.56
C LYS A 106 -11.20 -3.25 -2.86
N MET A 107 -10.33 -2.89 -1.92
CA MET A 107 -8.89 -2.94 -2.14
C MET A 107 -8.33 -4.29 -1.69
N PRO A 108 -7.36 -4.87 -2.43
CA PRO A 108 -6.76 -6.15 -2.11
C PRO A 108 -5.71 -6.02 -0.97
N LEU A 109 -6.12 -5.52 0.20
CA LEU A 109 -5.21 -5.26 1.33
C LEU A 109 -4.66 -6.56 1.96
N THR A 110 -5.45 -7.63 1.88
CA THR A 110 -5.15 -8.97 2.42
C THR A 110 -4.57 -9.93 1.39
N ASP A 111 -4.48 -9.55 0.11
CA ASP A 111 -4.03 -10.48 -0.94
C ASP A 111 -2.54 -10.84 -0.74
N GLU A 112 -2.29 -12.11 -0.44
CA GLU A 112 -0.96 -12.64 -0.17
C GLU A 112 -0.03 -12.68 -1.39
N LEU A 113 -0.56 -12.55 -2.61
CA LEU A 113 0.30 -12.42 -3.79
C LEU A 113 0.77 -10.99 -4.01
N LEU A 114 0.06 -10.00 -3.47
CA LEU A 114 0.53 -8.61 -3.42
C LEU A 114 1.53 -8.38 -2.28
N LEU A 115 1.72 -9.35 -1.38
CA LEU A 115 2.63 -9.23 -0.24
C LEU A 115 4.07 -9.03 -0.69
N GLU A 116 4.53 -9.69 -1.78
CA GLU A 116 5.96 -9.82 -2.01
C GLU A 116 6.41 -10.18 -3.44
N VAL A 117 5.47 -10.43 -4.37
CA VAL A 117 5.86 -10.92 -5.70
C VAL A 117 6.44 -9.74 -6.50
N VAL A 118 7.76 -9.76 -6.62
CA VAL A 118 8.62 -8.92 -7.48
C VAL A 118 8.98 -7.53 -6.95
N ASP A 119 9.52 -7.42 -5.74
CA ASP A 119 10.51 -6.36 -5.49
C ASP A 119 11.91 -6.92 -5.79
N PRO A 120 12.51 -6.65 -6.97
CA PRO A 120 13.82 -7.16 -7.34
C PRO A 120 14.94 -6.68 -6.40
N TYR A 121 14.70 -5.63 -5.61
CA TYR A 121 15.63 -5.11 -4.61
C TYR A 121 15.49 -5.81 -3.25
N LYS A 122 14.36 -6.47 -2.97
CA LYS A 122 14.18 -7.34 -1.79
C LYS A 122 14.71 -8.76 -1.95
N ARG A 123 15.23 -9.12 -3.14
CA ARG A 123 15.97 -10.38 -3.41
C ARG A 123 17.00 -10.72 -2.33
N LEU A 124 17.57 -9.72 -1.68
CA LEU A 124 18.68 -9.84 -0.75
C LEU A 124 18.29 -10.20 0.70
N ILE A 125 17.01 -10.08 1.08
CA ILE A 125 16.64 -10.03 2.51
C ILE A 125 15.75 -11.20 2.94
N ASP A 126 14.84 -11.69 2.11
CA ASP A 126 13.97 -12.81 2.47
C ASP A 126 13.92 -13.87 1.37
N GLY A 127 14.18 -15.13 1.74
CA GLY A 127 14.12 -16.29 0.87
C GLY A 127 12.71 -16.52 0.32
N MET A 128 12.47 -15.99 -0.88
CA MET A 128 11.19 -16.03 -1.60
C MET A 128 10.76 -17.40 -2.15
N SER A 129 11.50 -18.50 -1.87
CA SER A 129 11.27 -19.80 -2.53
C SER A 129 9.88 -20.38 -2.27
N ASN A 130 9.36 -20.22 -1.06
CA ASN A 130 8.08 -20.82 -0.66
C ASN A 130 6.86 -20.10 -1.29
N LYS A 131 7.02 -18.84 -1.71
CA LYS A 131 5.94 -17.99 -2.22
C LYS A 131 5.82 -18.01 -3.74
N LEU A 132 6.91 -18.33 -4.45
CA LEU A 132 6.87 -18.55 -5.90
C LEU A 132 5.96 -19.74 -6.26
N GLY A 133 5.97 -20.80 -5.44
CA GLY A 133 5.07 -21.94 -5.62
C GLY A 133 3.59 -21.52 -5.61
N LEU A 134 3.19 -20.68 -4.65
CA LEU A 134 1.81 -20.16 -4.54
C LEU A 134 1.41 -19.29 -5.73
N LEU A 135 2.35 -18.50 -6.28
CA LEU A 135 2.13 -17.70 -7.48
C LEU A 135 1.82 -18.59 -8.68
N LEU A 136 2.62 -19.63 -8.89
CA LEU A 136 2.47 -20.55 -10.02
C LEU A 136 1.19 -21.37 -9.91
N ASP A 137 0.77 -21.72 -8.69
CA ASP A 137 -0.52 -22.39 -8.44
C ASP A 137 -1.71 -21.49 -8.78
N ARG A 138 -1.64 -20.20 -8.41
CA ARG A 138 -2.73 -19.25 -8.65
C ARG A 138 -2.77 -18.71 -10.08
N PHE A 139 -1.62 -18.64 -10.76
CA PHE A 139 -1.50 -18.19 -12.14
C PHE A 139 -0.79 -19.21 -13.02
N PRO A 140 -1.45 -20.33 -13.39
CA PRO A 140 -0.84 -21.38 -14.20
C PRO A 140 -0.33 -20.89 -15.57
N ILE A 141 -0.89 -19.79 -16.08
CA ILE A 141 -0.45 -19.16 -17.34
C ILE A 141 1.02 -18.72 -17.30
N LEU A 142 1.57 -18.42 -16.12
CA LEU A 142 2.98 -18.04 -15.96
C LEU A 142 3.93 -19.24 -16.18
N MET A 143 3.41 -20.47 -16.11
CA MET A 143 4.22 -21.66 -16.32
C MET A 143 4.52 -21.93 -17.81
N GLY A 144 3.68 -21.42 -18.72
CA GLY A 144 3.85 -21.66 -20.15
C GLY A 144 3.89 -23.17 -20.47
N SER A 145 4.98 -23.62 -21.10
CA SER A 145 5.26 -25.04 -21.36
C SER A 145 6.16 -25.70 -20.31
N SER A 146 6.59 -24.97 -19.29
CA SER A 146 7.48 -25.45 -18.24
C SER A 146 6.70 -26.02 -17.06
N SER A 147 7.29 -26.96 -16.32
CA SER A 147 6.71 -27.45 -15.06
C SER A 147 7.02 -26.51 -13.90
N LYS A 148 6.19 -26.56 -12.85
CA LYS A 148 6.38 -25.81 -11.61
C LYS A 148 7.78 -26.05 -11.02
N ASP A 149 8.22 -27.30 -11.00
CA ASP A 149 9.52 -27.70 -10.44
C ASP A 149 10.69 -27.11 -11.23
N GLN A 150 10.60 -27.09 -12.57
CA GLN A 150 11.62 -26.46 -13.42
C GLN A 150 11.78 -24.97 -13.12
N ILE A 151 10.66 -24.25 -12.94
CA ILE A 151 10.68 -22.81 -12.64
C ILE A 151 11.25 -22.55 -11.24
N LEU A 152 10.88 -23.37 -10.26
CA LEU A 152 11.43 -23.29 -8.91
C LEU A 152 12.95 -23.57 -8.90
N CYS A 153 13.42 -24.57 -9.64
CA CYS A 153 14.85 -24.86 -9.80
C CYS A 153 15.60 -23.67 -10.43
N CYS A 154 15.11 -23.12 -11.55
CA CYS A 154 15.74 -21.95 -12.16
C CYS A 154 15.75 -20.72 -11.22
N TYR A 155 14.71 -20.57 -10.39
CA TYR A 155 14.68 -19.53 -9.38
C TYR A 155 15.73 -19.72 -8.29
N HIS A 156 15.89 -20.95 -7.79
CA HIS A 156 16.94 -21.28 -6.82
C HIS A 156 18.34 -21.08 -7.39
N GLU A 157 18.57 -21.50 -8.64
CA GLU A 157 19.83 -21.25 -9.35
C GLU A 157 20.10 -19.76 -9.48
N PHE A 158 19.10 -18.98 -9.88
CA PHE A 158 19.20 -17.52 -9.97
C PHE A 158 19.56 -16.88 -8.61
N GLN A 159 18.98 -17.36 -7.51
CA GLN A 159 19.27 -16.88 -6.16
C GLN A 159 20.67 -17.28 -5.68
N ALA A 160 21.21 -18.40 -6.18
CA ALA A 160 22.54 -18.89 -5.86
C ALA A 160 23.65 -18.26 -6.73
N MET A 161 23.31 -17.50 -7.77
CA MET A 161 24.30 -16.80 -8.59
C MET A 161 25.01 -15.73 -7.75
N GLU A 162 26.34 -15.71 -7.79
CA GLU A 162 27.12 -14.66 -7.14
C GLU A 162 26.70 -13.29 -7.68
N LEU A 163 26.37 -12.37 -6.77
CA LEU A 163 26.05 -11.00 -7.12
C LEU A 163 27.28 -10.38 -7.80
N PRO A 164 27.10 -9.68 -8.94
CA PRO A 164 28.21 -9.02 -9.59
C PRO A 164 28.86 -8.05 -8.62
N SER A 165 30.14 -8.29 -8.34
CA SER A 165 30.96 -7.42 -7.52
C SER A 165 31.17 -6.10 -8.27
N ARG A 166 30.45 -5.06 -7.82
CA ARG A 166 30.42 -3.66 -8.28
C ARG A 166 29.36 -3.32 -9.34
N ILE A 167 28.46 -2.42 -8.93
CA ILE A 167 27.78 -1.50 -9.83
C ILE A 167 28.73 -0.30 -9.99
N ASP A 168 29.50 -0.25 -11.08
CA ASP A 168 30.12 1.01 -11.49
C ASP A 168 29.03 1.92 -12.09
N LYS A 169 29.05 3.20 -11.68
CA LYS A 169 28.04 4.22 -12.01
C LYS A 169 28.09 4.72 -13.46
N SER A 170 28.45 3.87 -14.42
CA SER A 170 28.43 4.19 -15.84
C SER A 170 27.74 3.06 -16.59
N GLY A 171 26.50 3.31 -17.02
CA GLY A 171 25.66 2.37 -17.76
C GLY A 171 26.19 2.01 -19.15
N GLN A 172 27.28 1.25 -19.22
CA GLN A 172 27.74 0.57 -20.43
C GLN A 172 28.05 -0.89 -20.10
N ARG A 173 27.21 -1.79 -20.63
CA ARG A 173 27.52 -3.23 -20.69
C ARG A 173 28.49 -3.45 -21.85
N PHE A 174 29.73 -3.84 -21.56
CA PHE A 174 30.58 -4.49 -22.54
C PHE A 174 30.59 -6.00 -22.27
N GLY A 175 30.14 -6.76 -23.26
CA GLY A 175 30.13 -8.22 -23.22
C GLY A 175 31.54 -8.77 -23.32
N THR A 176 31.82 -9.82 -22.58
CA THR A 176 32.96 -10.69 -22.81
C THR A 176 32.45 -12.02 -23.34
N GLY A 177 32.34 -12.10 -24.66
CA GLY A 177 32.36 -13.39 -25.34
C GLY A 177 33.77 -13.97 -25.22
N ARG A 178 33.90 -15.10 -24.52
CA ARG A 178 34.99 -16.04 -24.79
C ARG A 178 34.57 -16.87 -25.99
N MET A 179 35.24 -16.69 -27.12
CA MET A 179 35.42 -17.77 -28.09
C MET A 179 36.83 -18.31 -27.92
N SER A 180 36.88 -19.63 -27.79
CA SER A 180 37.97 -20.60 -28.00
C SER A 180 39.40 -20.10 -28.06
#